data_AF-A0AAW9B6N6-F1
#
_entry.id   AF-A0AAW9B6N6-F1
#
_cell.length_a   1.000
_cell.length_b   1.000
_cell.length_c   1.000
_cell.angle_alpha   90.00
_cell.angle_beta   90.00
_cell.angle_gamma   90.00
#
_symmetry.space_group_name_H-M   'P 1'
#
loop_
_entity.id
_entity.type
_entity.pdbx_description
1 polymer ?
#
loop_
_entity_poly.entity_id
_entity_poly.type
_entity_poly.pdbx_seq_one_letter_code
_entity_poly.pdbx_strand_id
1 'polypeptide(L)'
;KLPAEQESNTLPVTNWVKYARQQARYLEAKSEFTNNWFKHGENLSTDVIWDGNGTNPNAALTVFRHFDSASVVQGLVGEQPKTVWILDYALLERIHYLLVAGFDVYGNFGHQLMTRMFMDFLRLEGESNFVTLLPADMRHQLQSSWYQDQSPQLSDFLQRNVKPFNQPTSVVYKTDDPKTELLNMMRKRLSPVLLPRYEITDTALSDKTEKELKRIGQVRGEGLQTVPQITMLMVRSKSGKDELFTLLHNNAHTNISSLFDEESNRDFANDDMTIVRGVVGSYPA
;
A
#
# COMPACT_ATOMS: atom_id res chain seq x y z
N LYS A 1 12.92 -16.39 -11.41
CA LYS A 1 14.28 -15.89 -11.09
C LYS A 1 14.19 -14.43 -10.72
N LEU A 2 14.96 -13.98 -9.74
CA LEU A 2 14.95 -12.58 -9.29
C LEU A 2 16.08 -11.76 -9.96
N PRO A 3 15.97 -10.42 -10.01
CA PRO A 3 17.02 -9.54 -10.51
C PRO A 3 18.40 -9.76 -9.88
N ALA A 4 18.46 -10.07 -8.59
CA ALA A 4 19.69 -10.27 -7.82
C ALA A 4 20.61 -11.40 -8.33
N GLU A 5 20.13 -12.28 -9.22
CA GLU A 5 20.93 -13.36 -9.80
C GLU A 5 21.77 -12.95 -11.02
N GLN A 6 21.56 -11.75 -11.60
CA GLN A 6 22.26 -11.35 -12.84
C GLN A 6 23.36 -10.31 -12.59
N GLU A 7 24.55 -10.56 -13.14
CA GLU A 7 25.68 -9.63 -13.08
C GLU A 7 25.39 -8.29 -13.80
N SER A 8 25.84 -7.23 -13.15
CA SER A 8 25.71 -5.77 -13.36
C SER A 8 25.75 -5.17 -14.78
N ASN A 9 26.03 -5.93 -15.86
CA ASN A 9 26.44 -5.35 -17.16
C ASN A 9 25.44 -5.52 -18.32
N THR A 10 24.15 -5.78 -18.04
CA THR A 10 23.14 -6.01 -19.10
C THR A 10 22.13 -4.86 -19.23
N LEU A 11 21.71 -4.56 -20.46
CA LEU A 11 20.82 -3.44 -20.80
C LEU A 11 19.48 -3.53 -20.02
N PRO A 12 19.08 -2.49 -19.26
CA PRO A 12 17.91 -2.54 -18.37
C PRO A 12 16.59 -2.94 -19.06
N VAL A 13 16.37 -2.48 -20.29
CA VAL A 13 15.10 -2.70 -21.01
C VAL A 13 14.91 -4.17 -21.44
N THR A 14 15.96 -4.84 -21.89
CA THR A 14 15.87 -6.24 -22.33
C THR A 14 15.64 -7.19 -21.16
N ASN A 15 16.28 -6.92 -20.03
CA ASN A 15 16.05 -7.63 -18.78
C ASN A 15 14.64 -7.40 -18.26
N TRP A 16 14.13 -6.16 -18.30
CA TRP A 16 12.76 -5.87 -17.89
C TRP A 16 11.73 -6.69 -18.68
N VAL A 17 11.83 -6.74 -20.02
CA VAL A 17 10.93 -7.54 -20.85
C VAL A 17 11.00 -9.03 -20.47
N LYS A 18 12.20 -9.54 -20.17
CA LYS A 18 12.41 -10.92 -19.73
C LYS A 18 11.75 -11.19 -18.37
N TYR A 19 11.92 -10.31 -17.38
CA TYR A 19 11.29 -10.44 -16.07
C TYR A 19 9.77 -10.28 -16.15
N ALA A 20 9.27 -9.31 -16.92
CA ALA A 20 7.85 -9.13 -17.21
C ALA A 20 7.23 -10.42 -17.77
N ARG A 21 7.90 -11.10 -18.71
CA ARG A 21 7.44 -12.40 -19.23
C ARG A 21 7.46 -13.51 -18.19
N GLN A 22 8.49 -13.57 -17.34
CA GLN A 22 8.55 -14.58 -16.26
C GLN A 22 7.45 -14.35 -15.23
N GLN A 23 7.23 -13.10 -14.83
CA GLN A 23 6.17 -12.72 -13.92
C GLN A 23 4.79 -13.02 -14.52
N ALA A 24 4.55 -12.70 -15.79
CA ALA A 24 3.29 -13.02 -16.46
C ALA A 24 2.99 -14.53 -16.43
N ARG A 25 3.98 -15.38 -16.72
CA ARG A 25 3.81 -16.85 -16.62
C ARG A 25 3.52 -17.32 -15.19
N TYR A 26 4.20 -16.72 -14.21
CA TYR A 26 3.94 -17.02 -12.80
C TYR A 26 2.52 -16.63 -12.40
N LEU A 27 2.07 -15.43 -12.78
CA LEU A 27 0.71 -14.95 -12.51
C LEU A 27 -0.35 -15.80 -13.21
N GLU A 28 -0.07 -16.30 -14.42
CA GLU A 28 -0.96 -17.22 -15.13
C GLU A 28 -1.11 -18.54 -14.37
N ALA A 29 0.00 -19.18 -13.99
CA ALA A 29 -0.04 -20.40 -13.19
C ALA A 29 -0.68 -20.19 -11.81
N LYS A 30 -0.40 -19.06 -11.16
CA LYS A 30 -1.03 -18.68 -9.88
C LYS A 30 -2.54 -18.52 -10.05
N SER A 31 -2.98 -17.82 -11.10
CA SER A 31 -4.40 -17.62 -11.40
C SER A 31 -5.11 -18.93 -11.69
N GLU A 32 -4.50 -19.85 -12.44
CA GLU A 32 -5.06 -21.18 -12.68
C GLU A 32 -5.21 -21.98 -11.38
N PHE A 33 -4.19 -21.96 -10.52
CA PHE A 33 -4.24 -22.59 -9.20
C PHE A 33 -5.33 -21.98 -8.30
N THR A 34 -5.36 -20.65 -8.17
CA THR A 34 -6.33 -19.97 -7.29
C THR A 34 -7.76 -20.07 -7.79
N ASN A 35 -8.00 -20.05 -9.11
CA ASN A 35 -9.32 -20.28 -9.67
C ASN A 35 -9.86 -21.68 -9.34
N ASN A 36 -8.99 -22.69 -9.33
CA ASN A 36 -9.36 -24.04 -8.94
C ASN A 36 -9.55 -24.18 -7.42
N TRP A 37 -8.70 -23.53 -6.62
CA TRP A 37 -8.77 -23.58 -5.16
C TRP A 37 -10.00 -22.86 -4.61
N PHE A 38 -10.33 -21.68 -5.14
CA PHE A 38 -11.47 -20.86 -4.73
C PHE A 38 -12.68 -21.07 -5.65
N LYS A 39 -12.82 -22.26 -6.22
CA LYS A 39 -13.88 -22.56 -7.19
C LYS A 39 -15.25 -22.24 -6.58
N HIS A 40 -16.12 -21.58 -7.34
CA HIS A 40 -17.42 -21.10 -6.88
C HIS A 40 -17.36 -20.10 -5.70
N GLY A 41 -16.19 -19.49 -5.45
CA GLY A 41 -15.95 -18.57 -4.36
C GLY A 41 -15.73 -19.25 -3.01
N GLU A 42 -15.64 -20.58 -2.96
CA GLU A 42 -15.40 -21.32 -1.72
C GLU A 42 -14.15 -20.81 -1.02
N ASN A 43 -14.26 -20.47 0.27
CA ASN A 43 -13.18 -19.94 1.11
C ASN A 43 -12.62 -18.56 0.68
N LEU A 44 -13.20 -17.87 -0.32
CA LEU A 44 -12.82 -16.50 -0.67
C LEU A 44 -13.59 -15.50 0.19
N SER A 45 -13.39 -15.57 1.51
CA SER A 45 -13.95 -14.64 2.50
C SER A 45 -12.82 -13.83 3.15
N THR A 46 -13.15 -12.96 4.11
CA THR A 46 -12.14 -12.29 4.96
C THR A 46 -11.33 -13.25 5.82
N ASP A 47 -11.69 -14.54 5.87
CA ASP A 47 -10.96 -15.55 6.66
C ASP A 47 -9.59 -15.90 6.08
N VAL A 48 -9.35 -15.60 4.80
CA VAL A 48 -8.03 -15.74 4.20
C VAL A 48 -7.02 -14.72 4.73
N ILE A 49 -7.50 -13.65 5.38
CA ILE A 49 -6.64 -12.65 6.00
C ILE A 49 -6.07 -13.21 7.29
N TRP A 50 -4.74 -13.29 7.36
CA TRP A 50 -4.04 -13.63 8.59
C TRP A 50 -4.20 -12.51 9.62
N ASP A 51 -4.70 -12.86 10.81
CA ASP A 51 -5.01 -11.92 11.89
C ASP A 51 -3.88 -11.80 12.94
N GLY A 52 -2.68 -12.28 12.59
CA GLY A 52 -1.55 -12.32 13.51
C GLY A 52 -1.68 -13.35 14.62
N ASN A 53 -2.60 -14.32 14.49
CA ASN A 53 -2.99 -15.24 15.57
C ASN A 53 -3.37 -14.49 16.86
N GLY A 54 -3.96 -13.31 16.72
CA GLY A 54 -4.36 -12.45 17.84
C GLY A 54 -3.23 -11.84 18.66
N THR A 55 -1.96 -12.05 18.29
CA THR A 55 -0.80 -11.63 19.10
C THR A 55 0.28 -10.89 18.32
N ASN A 56 0.35 -11.05 17.00
CA ASN A 56 1.39 -10.45 16.18
C ASN A 56 0.91 -9.14 15.54
N PRO A 57 1.40 -7.97 16.01
CA PRO A 57 1.01 -6.67 15.45
C PRO A 57 1.54 -6.43 14.03
N ASN A 58 2.44 -7.27 13.50
CA ASN A 58 2.91 -7.16 12.12
C ASN A 58 1.91 -7.69 11.08
N ALA A 59 0.75 -8.20 11.51
CA ALA A 59 -0.33 -8.60 10.61
C ALA A 59 -0.99 -7.41 9.88
N ALA A 60 -0.82 -6.19 10.40
CA ALA A 60 -1.28 -4.97 9.77
C ALA A 60 -0.17 -3.92 9.83
N LEU A 61 0.18 -3.35 8.68
CA LEU A 61 1.19 -2.30 8.57
C LEU A 61 0.64 -1.16 7.74
N THR A 62 0.97 0.07 8.13
CA THR A 62 0.74 1.27 7.34
C THR A 62 2.08 1.83 6.89
N VAL A 63 2.21 2.11 5.60
CA VAL A 63 3.39 2.72 5.00
C VAL A 63 3.07 4.17 4.67
N PHE A 64 3.75 5.10 5.33
CA PHE A 64 3.74 6.51 4.97
C PHE A 64 4.92 6.80 4.06
N ARG A 65 4.63 7.29 2.87
CA ARG A 65 5.66 7.70 1.91
C ARG A 65 5.95 9.19 2.08
N HIS A 66 7.23 9.49 2.20
CA HIS A 66 7.81 10.83 2.14
C HIS A 66 8.56 10.95 0.80
N PHE A 67 9.20 12.08 0.55
CA PHE A 67 9.73 12.49 -0.75
C PHE A 67 10.72 11.46 -1.28
N ASP A 68 11.80 11.23 -0.52
CA ASP A 68 12.85 10.27 -0.80
C ASP A 68 12.94 9.15 0.24
N SER A 69 12.01 9.12 1.20
CA SER A 69 12.01 8.16 2.31
C SER A 69 10.61 7.63 2.61
N ALA A 70 10.51 6.67 3.52
CA ALA A 70 9.24 6.14 3.97
C ALA A 70 9.33 5.75 5.45
N SER A 71 8.18 5.70 6.11
CA SER A 71 8.03 5.18 7.47
C SER A 71 7.00 4.06 7.48
N VAL A 72 7.35 2.95 8.14
CA VAL A 72 6.45 1.81 8.32
C VAL A 72 6.04 1.75 9.78
N VAL A 73 4.73 1.73 10.04
CA VAL A 73 4.17 1.64 11.38
C VAL A 73 3.22 0.45 11.49
N GLN A 74 3.12 -0.10 12.68
CA GLN A 74 2.19 -1.19 12.99
C GLN A 74 0.76 -0.66 13.13
N GLY A 75 -0.20 -1.41 12.59
CA GLY A 75 -1.62 -1.10 12.60
C GLY A 75 -2.14 -0.46 11.32
N LEU A 76 -3.45 -0.16 11.34
CA LEU A 76 -4.17 0.54 10.28
C LEU A 76 -4.31 2.02 10.66
N VAL A 77 -3.24 2.78 10.45
CA VAL A 77 -3.06 4.15 10.94
C VAL A 77 -3.51 5.15 9.88
N GLY A 78 -4.30 6.15 10.29
CA GLY A 78 -4.85 7.15 9.38
C GLY A 78 -6.19 6.76 8.75
N GLU A 79 -6.58 7.52 7.73
CA GLU A 79 -7.81 7.31 6.96
C GLU A 79 -7.69 6.11 6.01
N GLN A 80 -8.80 5.74 5.37
CA GLN A 80 -8.81 4.62 4.42
C GLN A 80 -7.92 4.92 3.20
N PRO A 81 -6.94 4.05 2.87
CA PRO A 81 -5.98 4.34 1.82
C PRO A 81 -6.58 4.15 0.42
N LYS A 82 -5.95 4.79 -0.58
CA LYS A 82 -6.28 4.58 -2.00
C LYS A 82 -6.03 3.12 -2.42
N THR A 83 -4.87 2.57 -2.05
CA THR A 83 -4.43 1.21 -2.38
C THR A 83 -4.19 0.37 -1.13
N VAL A 84 -4.40 -0.94 -1.22
CA VAL A 84 -4.16 -1.91 -0.15
C VAL A 84 -3.45 -3.12 -0.73
N TRP A 85 -2.46 -3.65 -0.02
CA TRP A 85 -1.74 -4.86 -0.44
C TRP A 85 -2.05 -6.00 0.52
N ILE A 86 -2.40 -7.16 -0.04
CA ILE A 86 -2.42 -8.42 0.71
C ILE A 86 -1.22 -9.25 0.27
N LEU A 87 -0.34 -9.55 1.22
CA LEU A 87 0.84 -10.35 0.99
C LEU A 87 0.55 -11.81 1.34
N ASP A 88 0.47 -12.66 0.32
CA ASP A 88 0.58 -14.11 0.53
C ASP A 88 2.05 -14.50 0.79
N TYR A 89 2.26 -15.72 1.27
CA TYR A 89 3.59 -16.21 1.63
C TYR A 89 4.59 -16.13 0.47
N ALA A 90 4.17 -16.49 -0.74
CA ALA A 90 5.05 -16.48 -1.92
C ALA A 90 5.42 -15.04 -2.35
N LEU A 91 4.50 -14.08 -2.20
CA LEU A 91 4.77 -12.67 -2.43
C LEU A 91 5.71 -12.10 -1.37
N LEU A 92 5.47 -12.40 -0.09
CA LEU A 92 6.34 -11.98 1.01
C LEU A 92 7.78 -12.48 0.81
N GLU A 93 7.94 -13.76 0.46
CA GLU A 93 9.24 -14.37 0.20
C GLU A 93 9.97 -13.67 -0.96
N ARG A 94 9.29 -13.41 -2.08
CA ARG A 94 9.90 -12.70 -3.22
C ARG A 94 10.30 -11.28 -2.88
N ILE A 95 9.51 -10.55 -2.09
CA ILE A 95 9.87 -9.22 -1.59
C ILE A 95 11.12 -9.31 -0.71
N HIS A 96 11.18 -10.27 0.21
CA HIS A 96 12.33 -10.48 1.09
C HIS A 96 13.61 -10.78 0.30
N TYR A 97 13.58 -11.72 -0.65
CA TYR A 97 14.76 -12.04 -1.44
C TYR A 97 15.18 -10.89 -2.37
N LEU A 98 14.21 -10.11 -2.86
CA LEU A 98 14.50 -8.98 -3.72
C LEU A 98 15.13 -7.80 -2.96
N LEU A 99 14.60 -7.45 -1.79
CA LEU A 99 14.94 -6.23 -1.07
C LEU A 99 15.89 -6.42 0.11
N VAL A 100 16.07 -7.66 0.59
CA VAL A 100 16.88 -7.94 1.77
C VAL A 100 18.02 -8.88 1.40
N ALA A 101 17.73 -10.14 1.05
CA ALA A 101 18.77 -11.15 0.87
C ALA A 101 19.60 -10.93 -0.41
N GLY A 102 18.97 -10.46 -1.48
CA GLY A 102 19.61 -10.21 -2.78
C GLY A 102 19.85 -8.74 -3.10
N PHE A 103 19.56 -7.82 -2.17
CA PHE A 103 19.75 -6.40 -2.42
C PHE A 103 21.17 -5.96 -2.10
N ASP A 104 21.92 -5.54 -3.11
CA ASP A 104 23.23 -4.94 -2.95
C ASP A 104 23.13 -3.40 -2.86
N VAL A 105 23.38 -2.86 -1.66
CA VAL A 105 23.41 -1.41 -1.41
C VAL A 105 24.55 -0.72 -2.16
N TYR A 106 25.64 -1.44 -2.42
CA TYR A 106 26.79 -0.96 -3.19
C TYR A 106 26.71 -1.36 -4.67
N GLY A 107 25.60 -1.98 -5.07
CA GLY A 107 25.33 -2.40 -6.44
C GLY A 107 25.18 -1.20 -7.38
N ASN A 108 25.42 -1.43 -8.67
CA ASN A 108 25.36 -0.37 -9.66
C ASN A 108 23.92 0.13 -9.91
N PHE A 109 23.80 1.26 -10.62
CA PHE A 109 22.51 1.86 -10.98
C PHE A 109 21.56 0.88 -11.69
N GLY A 110 22.10 -0.03 -12.51
CA GLY A 110 21.32 -1.06 -13.18
C GLY A 110 20.64 -2.01 -12.20
N HIS A 111 21.34 -2.47 -11.17
CA HIS A 111 20.77 -3.32 -10.11
C HIS A 111 19.64 -2.63 -9.35
N GLN A 112 19.85 -1.38 -8.95
CA GLN A 112 18.84 -0.60 -8.22
C GLN A 112 17.60 -0.34 -9.08
N LEU A 113 17.79 0.03 -10.36
CA LEU A 113 16.69 0.25 -11.30
C LEU A 113 15.90 -1.05 -11.55
N MET A 114 16.58 -2.17 -11.77
CA MET A 114 15.92 -3.46 -12.00
C MET A 114 15.12 -3.92 -10.78
N THR A 115 15.66 -3.71 -9.58
CA THR A 115 14.97 -3.98 -8.31
C THR A 115 13.69 -3.13 -8.21
N ARG A 116 13.80 -1.82 -8.49
CA ARG A 116 12.66 -0.89 -8.46
C ARG A 116 11.57 -1.27 -9.47
N MET A 117 11.95 -1.66 -10.68
CA MET A 117 11.00 -2.11 -11.71
C MET A 117 10.33 -3.44 -11.33
N PHE A 118 11.08 -4.37 -10.72
CA PHE A 118 10.51 -5.65 -10.29
C PHE A 118 9.55 -5.46 -9.10
N MET A 119 9.82 -4.50 -8.22
CA MET A 119 8.91 -4.13 -7.14
C MET A 119 7.55 -3.64 -7.63
N ASP A 120 7.46 -3.00 -8.81
CA ASP A 120 6.15 -2.61 -9.37
C ASP A 120 5.27 -3.83 -9.65
N PHE A 121 5.87 -4.93 -10.12
CA PHE A 121 5.12 -6.17 -10.32
C PHE A 121 4.66 -6.82 -9.02
N LEU A 122 5.51 -6.81 -7.99
CA LEU A 122 5.17 -7.35 -6.68
C LEU A 122 4.07 -6.51 -6.00
N ARG A 123 4.13 -5.18 -6.17
CA ARG A 123 3.06 -4.25 -5.76
C ARG A 123 1.73 -4.61 -6.41
N LEU A 124 1.71 -4.65 -7.73
CA LEU A 124 0.50 -4.97 -8.51
C LEU A 124 -0.10 -6.32 -8.12
N GLU A 125 0.76 -7.30 -7.80
CA GLU A 125 0.31 -8.59 -7.32
C GLU A 125 -0.35 -8.51 -5.94
N GLY A 126 0.23 -7.77 -4.99
CA GLY A 126 -0.35 -7.55 -3.66
C GLY A 126 -1.67 -6.78 -3.71
N GLU A 127 -1.76 -5.81 -4.61
CA GLU A 127 -2.98 -5.06 -4.90
C GLU A 127 -4.06 -5.94 -5.52
N SER A 128 -3.69 -6.77 -6.50
CA SER A 128 -4.60 -7.74 -7.11
C SER A 128 -5.16 -8.70 -6.06
N ASN A 129 -4.32 -9.21 -5.14
CA ASN A 129 -4.77 -10.06 -4.03
C ASN A 129 -5.82 -9.39 -3.14
N PHE A 130 -5.79 -8.06 -2.95
CA PHE A 130 -6.85 -7.32 -2.26
C PHE A 130 -8.12 -7.24 -3.10
N VAL A 131 -7.97 -6.90 -4.38
CA VAL A 131 -9.08 -6.71 -5.31
C VAL A 131 -9.86 -8.02 -5.54
N THR A 132 -9.23 -9.20 -5.43
CA THR A 132 -9.94 -10.49 -5.55
C THR A 132 -11.04 -10.70 -4.51
N LEU A 133 -10.92 -10.06 -3.33
CA LEU A 133 -11.94 -10.14 -2.29
C LEU A 133 -13.18 -9.29 -2.60
N LEU A 134 -13.09 -8.34 -3.53
CA LEU A 134 -14.20 -7.48 -3.94
C LEU A 134 -15.13 -8.18 -4.96
N PRO A 135 -16.35 -7.66 -5.17
CA PRO A 135 -17.25 -8.10 -6.24
C PRO A 135 -16.57 -8.06 -7.62
N ALA A 136 -16.79 -9.10 -8.43
CA ALA A 136 -16.05 -9.34 -9.68
C ALA A 136 -16.20 -8.22 -10.73
N ASP A 137 -17.38 -7.60 -10.78
CA ASP A 137 -17.77 -6.53 -11.69
C ASP A 137 -17.01 -5.21 -11.46
N MET A 138 -16.67 -4.89 -10.20
CA MET A 138 -15.95 -3.66 -9.88
C MET A 138 -14.42 -3.80 -9.90
N ARG A 139 -13.87 -5.02 -9.87
CA ARG A 139 -12.42 -5.27 -9.73
C ARG A 139 -11.58 -4.51 -10.74
N HIS A 140 -11.93 -4.64 -12.02
CA HIS A 140 -11.20 -4.02 -13.12
C HIS A 140 -11.29 -2.49 -13.07
N GLN A 141 -12.47 -1.95 -12.77
CA GLN A 141 -12.70 -0.51 -12.67
C GLN A 141 -11.88 0.09 -11.53
N LEU A 142 -11.91 -0.56 -10.34
CA LEU A 142 -11.14 -0.11 -9.19
C LEU A 142 -9.63 -0.17 -9.47
N GLN A 143 -9.12 -1.29 -9.99
CA GLN A 143 -7.69 -1.41 -10.29
C GLN A 143 -7.26 -0.39 -11.35
N SER A 144 -8.07 -0.17 -12.40
CA SER A 144 -7.80 0.84 -13.42
C SER A 144 -7.78 2.27 -12.84
N SER A 145 -8.61 2.56 -11.83
CA SER A 145 -8.62 3.88 -11.16
C SER A 145 -7.34 4.20 -10.39
N TRP A 146 -6.54 3.19 -10.03
CA TRP A 146 -5.26 3.38 -9.33
C TRP A 146 -4.09 3.69 -10.26
N TYR A 147 -4.29 3.44 -11.56
CA TYR A 147 -3.27 3.54 -12.58
C TYR A 147 -3.83 4.29 -13.79
N GLN A 148 -4.05 5.59 -13.63
CA GLN A 148 -4.45 6.47 -14.72
C GLN A 148 -3.22 6.85 -15.57
N ASP A 149 -3.43 7.15 -16.86
CA ASP A 149 -2.39 7.66 -17.79
C ASP A 149 -1.08 6.87 -17.78
N GLN A 150 -1.20 5.53 -17.73
CA GLN A 150 -0.05 4.65 -17.58
C GLN A 150 0.90 4.73 -18.77
N SER A 151 2.19 4.51 -18.50
CA SER A 151 3.18 4.34 -19.56
C SER A 151 2.79 3.16 -20.48
N PRO A 152 3.11 3.23 -21.79
CA PRO A 152 2.81 2.14 -22.72
C PRO A 152 3.38 0.79 -22.27
N GLN A 153 4.53 0.78 -21.59
CA GLN A 153 5.16 -0.45 -21.09
C GLN A 153 4.35 -1.07 -19.94
N LEU A 154 3.85 -0.28 -18.99
CA LEU A 154 2.98 -0.79 -17.94
C LEU A 154 1.64 -1.22 -18.54
N SER A 155 1.10 -0.43 -19.46
CA SER A 155 -0.13 -0.77 -20.18
C SER A 155 0.03 -2.11 -20.89
N ASP A 156 1.10 -2.34 -21.64
CA ASP A 156 1.41 -3.63 -22.27
C ASP A 156 1.55 -4.77 -21.27
N PHE A 157 2.05 -4.52 -20.06
CA PHE A 157 2.14 -5.54 -19.01
C PHE A 157 0.76 -5.86 -18.41
N LEU A 158 -0.06 -4.86 -18.11
CA LEU A 158 -1.43 -5.06 -17.62
C LEU A 158 -2.35 -5.65 -18.71
N GLN A 159 -2.15 -5.27 -19.97
CA GLN A 159 -2.88 -5.75 -21.14
C GLN A 159 -2.39 -7.12 -21.63
N ARG A 160 -1.20 -7.59 -21.20
CA ARG A 160 -0.81 -8.98 -21.43
C ARG A 160 -1.78 -9.84 -20.65
N ASN A 161 -2.77 -10.34 -21.37
CA ASN A 161 -3.89 -11.21 -21.04
C ASN A 161 -3.50 -12.45 -20.21
N VAL A 162 -2.88 -12.28 -19.04
CA VAL A 162 -2.85 -13.29 -18.00
C VAL A 162 -4.31 -13.58 -17.71
N LYS A 163 -4.74 -14.84 -17.87
CA LYS A 163 -6.13 -15.22 -17.58
C LYS A 163 -6.50 -14.68 -16.19
N PRO A 164 -7.44 -13.74 -16.09
CA PRO A 164 -7.72 -13.09 -14.82
C PRO A 164 -8.34 -14.10 -13.86
N PHE A 165 -8.08 -13.91 -12.58
CA PHE A 165 -8.84 -14.59 -11.54
C PHE A 165 -10.31 -14.17 -11.63
N ASN A 166 -11.22 -15.14 -11.77
CA ASN A 166 -12.62 -14.87 -12.11
C ASN A 166 -13.63 -15.51 -11.15
N GLN A 167 -13.17 -16.07 -10.02
CA GLN A 167 -14.10 -16.62 -9.03
C GLN A 167 -14.84 -15.49 -8.28
N PRO A 168 -16.12 -15.71 -7.93
CA PRO A 168 -16.88 -14.77 -7.11
C PRO A 168 -16.30 -14.72 -5.70
N THR A 169 -16.50 -13.58 -5.01
CA THR A 169 -16.19 -13.45 -3.59
C THR A 169 -17.30 -14.02 -2.73
N SER A 170 -16.95 -14.65 -1.61
CA SER A 170 -17.90 -15.07 -0.58
C SER A 170 -18.14 -13.98 0.48
N VAL A 171 -17.48 -12.83 0.36
CA VAL A 171 -17.75 -11.67 1.22
C VAL A 171 -19.12 -11.08 0.90
N VAL A 172 -19.96 -10.92 1.93
CA VAL A 172 -21.30 -10.36 1.79
C VAL A 172 -21.26 -8.86 2.03
N TYR A 173 -21.50 -8.10 0.97
CA TYR A 173 -21.57 -6.64 0.99
C TYR A 173 -23.00 -6.13 1.17
N LYS A 174 -23.17 -4.99 1.84
CA LYS A 174 -24.49 -4.43 2.20
C LYS A 174 -24.75 -3.02 1.66
N THR A 175 -23.73 -2.32 1.18
CA THR A 175 -23.78 -0.96 0.67
C THR A 175 -23.19 -0.89 -0.73
N ASP A 176 -23.36 0.27 -1.35
CA ASP A 176 -22.81 0.59 -2.67
C ASP A 176 -21.31 0.96 -2.62
N ASP A 177 -20.65 0.83 -1.46
CA ASP A 177 -19.20 0.97 -1.31
C ASP A 177 -18.55 -0.31 -0.73
N PRO A 178 -18.37 -1.36 -1.57
CA PRO A 178 -17.75 -2.61 -1.13
C PRO A 178 -16.31 -2.44 -0.65
N LYS A 179 -15.57 -1.45 -1.16
CA LYS A 179 -14.18 -1.23 -0.75
C LYS A 179 -14.11 -0.77 0.70
N THR A 180 -14.89 0.25 1.05
CA THR A 180 -14.95 0.76 2.43
C THR A 180 -15.50 -0.29 3.39
N GLU A 181 -16.49 -1.08 2.98
CA GLU A 181 -16.96 -2.21 3.78
C GLU A 181 -15.89 -3.27 4.03
N LEU A 182 -15.17 -3.70 2.99
CA LEU A 182 -14.10 -4.69 3.12
C LEU A 182 -13.02 -4.20 4.08
N LEU A 183 -12.60 -2.94 3.94
CA LEU A 183 -11.63 -2.31 4.84
C LEU A 183 -12.12 -2.30 6.31
N ASN A 184 -13.40 -2.02 6.54
CA ASN A 184 -13.99 -2.06 7.87
C ASN A 184 -14.06 -3.49 8.43
N MET A 185 -14.39 -4.48 7.59
CA MET A 185 -14.36 -5.90 7.98
C MET A 185 -12.95 -6.36 8.35
N MET A 186 -11.94 -5.95 7.57
CA MET A 186 -10.52 -6.22 7.86
C MET A 186 -10.08 -5.57 9.17
N ARG A 187 -10.42 -4.28 9.39
CA ARG A 187 -10.14 -3.58 10.64
C ARG A 187 -10.76 -4.30 11.85
N LYS A 188 -12.00 -4.78 11.72
CA LYS A 188 -12.66 -5.57 12.76
C LYS A 188 -11.96 -6.89 13.03
N ARG A 189 -11.56 -7.63 11.98
CA ARG A 189 -10.83 -8.90 12.11
C ARG A 189 -9.48 -8.71 12.81
N LEU A 190 -8.76 -7.64 12.44
CA LEU A 190 -7.43 -7.34 12.96
C LEU A 190 -7.45 -6.67 14.34
N SER A 191 -8.62 -6.31 14.88
CA SER A 191 -8.72 -5.54 16.13
C SER A 191 -7.92 -6.09 17.32
N PRO A 192 -7.73 -7.42 17.50
CA PRO A 192 -6.92 -7.93 18.62
C PRO A 192 -5.44 -7.53 18.54
N VAL A 193 -4.92 -7.23 17.35
CA VAL A 193 -3.51 -6.90 17.12
C VAL A 193 -3.28 -5.42 16.76
N LEU A 194 -4.33 -4.62 16.67
CA LEU A 194 -4.23 -3.17 16.43
C LEU A 194 -3.90 -2.45 17.73
N LEU A 195 -2.73 -1.82 17.78
CA LEU A 195 -2.28 -1.04 18.93
C LEU A 195 -2.79 0.41 18.82
N PRO A 196 -3.35 1.02 19.88
CA PRO A 196 -3.87 2.39 19.86
C PRO A 196 -2.76 3.46 19.89
N ARG A 197 -1.50 3.08 19.65
CA ARG A 197 -0.30 3.94 19.82
C ARG A 197 -0.38 5.27 19.09
N TYR A 198 -0.97 5.28 17.90
CA TYR A 198 -1.07 6.44 17.02
C TYR A 198 -2.43 7.13 17.08
N GLU A 199 -3.38 6.57 17.83
CA GLU A 199 -4.70 7.15 18.00
C GLU A 199 -4.63 8.39 18.91
N ILE A 200 -5.38 9.42 18.54
CA ILE A 200 -5.54 10.63 19.36
C ILE A 200 -6.66 10.36 20.36
N THR A 201 -6.35 9.53 21.36
CA THR A 201 -7.20 9.19 22.49
C THR A 201 -6.33 9.11 23.75
N ASP A 202 -6.96 9.24 24.92
CA ASP A 202 -6.29 9.13 26.22
C ASP A 202 -5.05 10.03 26.31
N THR A 203 -5.18 11.26 25.81
CA THR A 203 -4.13 12.29 25.92
C THR A 203 -4.38 13.17 27.15
N ALA A 204 -3.40 14.00 27.53
CA ALA A 204 -3.60 15.04 28.55
C ALA A 204 -4.47 16.23 28.07
N LEU A 205 -4.92 16.21 26.81
CA LEU A 205 -5.74 17.27 26.22
C LEU A 205 -7.23 17.09 26.59
N SER A 206 -8.03 18.11 26.34
CA SER A 206 -9.49 17.98 26.47
C SER A 206 -10.08 17.24 25.27
N ASP A 207 -11.18 16.50 25.45
CA ASP A 207 -11.91 15.83 24.35
C ASP A 207 -12.24 16.78 23.20
N LYS A 208 -12.51 18.05 23.51
CA LYS A 208 -12.73 19.08 22.49
C LYS A 208 -11.46 19.29 21.65
N THR A 209 -10.31 19.42 22.29
CA THR A 209 -9.02 19.58 21.61
C THR A 209 -8.67 18.34 20.79
N GLU A 210 -8.89 17.13 21.32
CA GLU A 210 -8.66 15.89 20.58
C GLU A 210 -9.53 15.82 19.31
N LYS A 211 -10.81 16.21 19.41
CA LYS A 211 -11.72 16.28 18.26
C LYS A 211 -11.27 17.32 17.22
N GLU A 212 -10.83 18.50 17.65
CA GLU A 212 -10.30 19.52 16.73
C GLU A 212 -9.00 19.05 16.06
N LEU A 213 -8.10 18.37 16.78
CA LEU A 213 -6.89 17.79 16.19
C LEU A 213 -7.25 16.74 15.13
N LYS A 214 -8.20 15.85 15.41
CA LYS A 214 -8.66 14.84 14.43
C LYS A 214 -9.22 15.46 13.14
N ARG A 215 -9.81 16.65 13.20
CA ARG A 215 -10.29 17.36 12.00
C ARG A 215 -9.18 17.77 11.04
N ILE A 216 -7.95 17.92 11.53
CA ILE A 216 -6.79 18.20 10.66
C ILE A 216 -6.59 17.07 9.65
N GLY A 217 -6.84 15.82 10.06
CA GLY A 217 -6.78 14.65 9.16
C GLY A 217 -7.86 14.60 8.08
N GLN A 218 -8.80 15.56 8.07
CA GLN A 218 -9.86 15.64 7.07
C GLN A 218 -9.59 16.71 6.00
N VAL A 219 -8.48 17.46 6.14
CA VAL A 219 -8.09 18.49 5.18
C VAL A 219 -7.62 17.81 3.89
N ARG A 220 -8.14 18.29 2.75
CA ARG A 220 -7.80 17.81 1.42
C ARG A 220 -7.66 18.96 0.42
N GLY A 221 -6.89 18.74 -0.63
CA GLY A 221 -6.82 19.58 -1.82
C GLY A 221 -5.54 20.39 -1.98
N GLU A 222 -5.50 21.17 -3.07
CA GLU A 222 -4.29 21.83 -3.59
C GLU A 222 -3.64 22.82 -2.61
N GLY A 223 -4.39 23.30 -1.61
CA GLY A 223 -3.86 24.16 -0.54
C GLY A 223 -2.78 23.48 0.32
N LEU A 224 -2.63 22.15 0.23
CA LEU A 224 -1.58 21.40 0.92
C LEU A 224 -0.23 21.43 0.19
N GLN A 225 -0.15 21.93 -1.04
CA GLN A 225 1.08 21.90 -1.84
C GLN A 225 2.30 22.54 -1.14
N THR A 226 2.07 23.57 -0.32
CA THR A 226 3.14 24.27 0.43
C THR A 226 3.41 23.67 1.81
N VAL A 227 2.65 22.66 2.23
CA VAL A 227 2.79 22.02 3.54
C VAL A 227 3.92 21.00 3.50
N PRO A 228 4.89 21.06 4.42
CA PRO A 228 5.95 20.05 4.52
C PRO A 228 5.37 18.65 4.71
N GLN A 229 6.06 17.65 4.18
CA GLN A 229 5.58 16.27 4.24
C GLN A 229 5.47 15.72 5.65
N ILE A 230 6.39 16.12 6.54
CA ILE A 230 6.37 15.75 7.95
C ILE A 230 6.46 17.03 8.78
N THR A 231 5.46 17.25 9.62
CA THR A 231 5.47 18.36 10.60
C THR A 231 5.21 17.81 12.00
N MET A 232 6.09 18.11 12.95
CA MET A 232 5.89 17.75 14.35
C MET A 232 5.19 18.89 15.11
N LEU A 233 4.15 18.55 15.86
CA LEU A 233 3.34 19.49 16.63
C LEU A 233 3.40 19.10 18.11
N MET A 234 3.86 20.02 18.97
CA MET A 234 3.79 19.86 20.42
C MET A 234 2.66 20.73 20.98
N VAL A 235 1.70 20.10 21.65
CA VAL A 235 0.53 20.78 22.24
C VAL A 235 0.60 20.67 23.76
N ARG A 236 0.69 21.82 24.43
CA ARG A 236 0.66 21.88 25.89
C ARG A 236 -0.78 21.85 26.39
N SER A 237 -1.12 20.84 27.19
CA SER A 237 -2.41 20.77 27.88
C SER A 237 -2.56 21.87 28.93
N LYS A 238 -3.80 22.13 29.35
CA LYS A 238 -4.08 23.00 30.51
C LYS A 238 -3.45 22.51 31.82
N SER A 239 -3.16 21.21 31.91
CA SER A 239 -2.48 20.60 33.06
C SER A 239 -0.96 20.81 33.06
N GLY A 240 -0.40 21.42 32.02
CA GLY A 240 1.04 21.63 31.85
C GLY A 240 1.79 20.45 31.22
N LYS A 241 1.11 19.33 30.94
CA LYS A 241 1.69 18.20 30.20
C LYS A 241 1.74 18.49 28.69
N ASP A 242 2.85 18.16 28.06
CA ASP A 242 3.05 18.27 26.62
C ASP A 242 2.67 16.96 25.92
N GLU A 243 1.90 17.07 24.84
CA GLU A 243 1.56 15.96 23.95
C GLU A 243 2.15 16.23 22.57
N LEU A 244 2.80 15.21 21.99
CA LEU A 244 3.48 15.31 20.70
C LEU A 244 2.65 14.60 19.63
N PHE A 245 2.55 15.23 18.46
CA PHE A 245 1.86 14.72 17.29
C PHE A 245 2.73 14.84 16.05
N THR A 246 2.46 14.00 15.06
CA THR A 246 3.03 14.11 13.72
C THR A 246 1.90 14.36 12.72
N LEU A 247 2.08 15.38 11.90
CA LEU A 247 1.31 15.63 10.68
C LEU A 247 2.08 15.06 9.50
N LEU A 248 1.38 14.28 8.69
CA LEU A 248 1.89 13.60 7.51
C LEU A 248 1.06 14.11 6.33
N HIS A 249 1.68 14.82 5.40
CA HIS A 249 1.03 15.24 4.16
C HIS A 249 1.19 14.10 3.14
N ASN A 250 0.07 13.49 2.75
CA ASN A 250 0.04 12.39 1.81
C ASN A 250 -0.13 12.94 0.39
N ASN A 251 0.91 12.77 -0.41
CA ASN A 251 0.93 13.15 -1.82
C ASN A 251 0.08 12.18 -2.66
N ALA A 252 -1.03 12.64 -3.23
CA ALA A 252 -1.86 11.89 -4.16
C ALA A 252 -1.24 11.80 -5.57
N HIS A 253 -1.35 10.62 -6.17
CA HIS A 253 -0.85 10.38 -7.51
C HIS A 253 -1.91 9.71 -8.38
N THR A 254 -1.95 10.07 -9.66
CA THR A 254 -2.73 9.39 -10.69
C THR A 254 -2.19 7.98 -10.94
N ASN A 255 -0.86 7.81 -10.79
CA ASN A 255 -0.14 6.55 -10.88
C ASN A 255 1.24 6.62 -10.18
N ILE A 256 1.68 5.51 -9.54
CA ILE A 256 2.96 5.39 -8.81
C ILE A 256 4.01 4.56 -9.59
N SER A 257 3.69 4.12 -10.82
CA SER A 257 4.57 3.28 -11.64
C SER A 257 5.66 4.04 -12.40
N SER A 258 5.70 5.37 -12.34
CA SER A 258 6.71 6.15 -13.07
C SER A 258 8.06 6.08 -12.37
N LEU A 259 9.10 5.67 -13.11
CA LEU A 259 10.46 5.53 -12.61
C LEU A 259 11.25 6.85 -12.64
N PHE A 260 10.82 7.81 -13.47
CA PHE A 260 11.62 8.99 -13.82
C PHE A 260 10.83 10.30 -13.84
N ASP A 261 9.50 10.24 -13.73
CA ASP A 261 8.64 11.42 -13.82
C ASP A 261 7.47 11.26 -12.86
N GLU A 262 7.74 11.48 -11.58
CA GLU A 262 6.73 11.43 -10.51
C GLU A 262 5.90 12.73 -10.47
N GLU A 263 6.49 13.85 -10.85
CA GLU A 263 5.85 15.17 -10.85
C GLU A 263 4.67 15.24 -11.82
N SER A 264 4.80 14.69 -13.04
CA SER A 264 3.70 14.60 -14.01
C SER A 264 2.52 13.74 -13.54
N ASN A 265 2.72 12.88 -12.55
CA ASN A 265 1.68 12.01 -11.99
C ASN A 265 1.05 12.58 -10.71
N ARG A 266 1.43 13.79 -10.28
CA ARG A 266 0.87 14.41 -9.07
C ARG A 266 -0.58 14.83 -9.28
N ASP A 267 -1.41 14.47 -8.31
CA ASP A 267 -2.82 14.82 -8.23
C ASP A 267 -3.06 15.74 -7.03
N PHE A 268 -2.63 17.00 -7.14
CA PHE A 268 -2.68 17.97 -6.05
C PHE A 268 -4.09 18.18 -5.48
N ALA A 269 -5.13 18.01 -6.31
CA ALA A 269 -6.52 18.15 -5.90
C ALA A 269 -6.96 17.09 -4.88
N ASN A 270 -6.26 15.95 -4.82
CA ASN A 270 -6.56 14.84 -3.92
C ASN A 270 -5.48 14.62 -2.84
N ASP A 271 -4.53 15.54 -2.69
CA ASP A 271 -3.62 15.55 -1.54
C ASP A 271 -4.45 15.62 -0.24
N ASP A 272 -4.00 14.90 0.79
CA ASP A 272 -4.63 14.91 2.11
C ASP A 272 -3.61 14.87 3.26
N MET A 273 -4.09 14.93 4.50
CA MET A 273 -3.25 14.87 5.69
C MET A 273 -3.67 13.74 6.61
N THR A 274 -2.67 13.13 7.26
CA THR A 274 -2.85 12.23 8.39
C THR A 274 -2.21 12.87 9.62
N ILE A 275 -2.97 12.92 10.73
CA ILE A 275 -2.43 13.31 12.04
C ILE A 275 -2.39 12.09 12.96
N VAL A 276 -1.27 11.89 13.64
CA VAL A 276 -1.06 10.79 14.58
C VAL A 276 -0.49 11.27 15.90
N ARG A 277 -0.81 10.56 16.98
CA ARG A 277 -0.15 10.72 18.26
C ARG A 277 1.28 10.19 18.20
N GLY A 278 2.21 10.92 18.81
CA GLY A 278 3.63 10.55 18.88
C GLY A 278 4.41 10.93 17.63
N VAL A 279 5.50 10.20 17.40
CA VAL A 279 6.47 10.45 16.32
C VAL A 279 6.34 9.39 15.23
N VAL A 280 6.15 9.85 13.99
CA VAL A 280 6.31 9.06 12.76
C VAL A 280 7.25 9.82 11.83
N GLY A 281 8.19 9.11 11.20
CA GLY A 281 9.26 9.72 10.42
C GLY A 281 10.62 9.20 10.86
N SER A 282 11.53 9.04 9.90
CA SER A 282 12.88 8.53 10.13
C SER A 282 13.94 9.63 10.25
N TYR A 283 13.65 10.87 9.83
CA TYR A 283 14.49 12.08 9.94
C TYR A 283 13.59 13.32 9.66
N PRO A 284 13.95 14.57 10.02
CA PRO A 284 13.32 15.74 9.42
C PRO A 284 13.48 15.65 7.90
N ALA A 285 12.36 15.44 7.20
CA ALA A 285 12.26 15.36 5.74
C ALA A 285 11.74 16.70 5.19
#